data_AF-A0A950C9D2-F1
#
_entry.id   AF-A0A950C9D2-F1
#
_cell.length_a   1.000
_cell.length_b   1.000
_cell.length_c   1.000
_cell.angle_alpha   90.00
_cell.angle_beta   90.00
_cell.angle_gamma   90.00
#
_symmetry.space_group_name_H-M   'P 1'
#
loop_
_entity.id
_entity.type
_entity.pdbx_description
1 polymer ?
#
loop_
_entity_poly.entity_id
_entity_poly.type
_entity_poly.pdbx_seq_one_letter_code
_entity_poly.pdbx_strand_id
1 'polypeptide(L)'
;MTVLPRAQNTRKLRSIANITAVVVVAIVALIQLVPEFKYAFDPASYGEFGLSVELPSVQVAAVTPRSAADKAKIKVGDSVVLPLTLRDRAIFGGPFSPNPGELTTITVERGSARRTVTLKANPVRLSLVDATSSALIAVACLVYLAVGALLAVLSPSWMTWGFYAMGVGLIWIPQGNPSYIPTNWMLAYTLAWQALLVPFAVIGFLIFCLRFPSNRTVGWRQTAENAALILFVVLIVGQSFAALGSYGFGVSPAFAGLWQHVWNVGLAVAGVVGLTSVIATYRGSHGVERRRSAWIVLGFACNSIAFVFAALYFEGILPTSVANVGISTAVLLPLAVAYAVIRHRVIDVRFVVSRALVYGTIALVIIAVVAVLDWLFSTRFANSRWQTAVYAGIALLVGFVLNFARQRIGNMVDAIFFRGWHGTKEKVDALRDLVRRAGAKTAAYEPLTKGVAETFSLASVALFERTVDGGFVRVAAHGWSSGTLWHILSDDALATRVRTRPRISEISALEWPAPSVSSGVACPEIMVPIIAGKNVTGIVLLSAHEDGTRLDPDELRAIRGVCSEAALLFSIAPLPQLEPASRIDPLPAQATLSMRP
;
A
#
# COMPACT_ATOMS: atom_id res chain seq x y z
N MET A 1 37.91 11.80 -2.02
CA MET A 1 36.59 12.31 -2.48
C MET A 1 35.48 11.60 -1.72
N THR A 2 34.92 12.29 -0.73
CA THR A 2 33.99 11.81 0.30
C THR A 2 32.61 12.43 0.07
N VAL A 3 31.80 11.82 -0.80
CA VAL A 3 30.41 12.25 -1.04
C VAL A 3 29.49 11.04 -1.01
N LEU A 4 29.29 10.40 0.16
CA LEU A 4 28.37 9.26 0.30
C LEU A 4 27.49 9.17 1.58
N PRO A 5 27.66 9.94 2.68
CA PRO A 5 26.75 9.77 3.84
C PRO A 5 25.41 10.53 3.72
N ARG A 6 25.34 11.63 2.97
CA ARG A 6 24.11 12.46 2.89
C ARG A 6 22.93 11.77 2.18
N ALA A 7 23.17 10.99 1.13
CA ALA A 7 22.11 10.36 0.33
C ALA A 7 21.44 9.16 1.03
N GLN A 8 22.18 8.43 1.87
CA GLN A 8 21.58 7.34 2.67
C GLN A 8 20.76 7.89 3.84
N ASN A 9 21.22 8.96 4.49
CA ASN A 9 20.47 9.60 5.57
C ASN A 9 19.18 10.24 5.08
N THR A 10 19.16 10.90 3.91
CA THR A 10 17.92 11.47 3.35
C THR A 10 16.90 10.40 2.96
N ARG A 11 17.34 9.24 2.45
CA ARG A 11 16.43 8.12 2.12
C ARG A 11 15.83 7.48 3.37
N LYS A 12 16.62 7.30 4.43
CA LYS A 12 16.13 6.83 5.74
C LYS A 12 15.17 7.83 6.37
N LEU A 13 15.49 9.13 6.37
CA LEU A 13 14.61 10.17 6.89
C LEU A 13 13.26 10.20 6.17
N ARG A 14 13.26 10.14 4.83
CA ARG A 14 12.03 10.09 4.02
C ARG A 14 11.19 8.85 4.32
N SER A 15 11.82 7.70 4.52
CA SER A 15 11.12 6.47 4.89
C SER A 15 10.48 6.56 6.28
N ILE A 16 11.20 7.10 7.28
CA ILE A 16 10.68 7.31 8.63
C ILE A 16 9.52 8.32 8.62
N ALA A 17 9.69 9.44 7.90
CA ALA A 17 8.64 10.45 7.76
C ALA A 17 7.38 9.88 7.10
N ASN A 18 7.54 9.05 6.05
CA ASN A 18 6.42 8.39 5.39
C ASN A 18 5.68 7.42 6.31
N ILE A 19 6.41 6.55 7.03
CA ILE A 19 5.81 5.62 8.00
C ILE A 19 5.07 6.40 9.09
N THR A 20 5.69 7.46 9.61
CA THR A 20 5.07 8.31 10.64
C THR A 20 3.78 8.95 10.11
N ALA A 21 3.80 9.49 8.89
CA ALA A 21 2.61 10.06 8.26
C ALA A 21 1.49 9.03 8.07
N VAL A 22 1.81 7.81 7.60
CA VAL A 22 0.81 6.74 7.46
C VAL A 22 0.23 6.37 8.82
N VAL A 23 1.06 6.23 9.86
CA VAL A 23 0.58 5.89 11.21
C VAL A 23 -0.31 6.99 11.78
N VAL A 24 0.04 8.27 11.61
CA VAL A 24 -0.78 9.39 12.07
C VAL A 24 -2.14 9.39 11.37
N VAL A 25 -2.16 9.25 10.05
CA VAL A 25 -3.42 9.18 9.28
C VAL A 25 -4.24 7.95 9.70
N ALA A 26 -3.60 6.80 9.96
CA ALA A 26 -4.28 5.59 10.40
C ALA A 26 -4.92 5.77 11.78
N ILE A 27 -4.23 6.42 12.72
CA ILE A 27 -4.75 6.72 14.05
C ILE A 27 -5.97 7.64 13.93
N VAL A 28 -5.87 8.71 13.14
CA VAL A 28 -6.99 9.63 12.90
C VAL A 28 -8.17 8.87 12.29
N ALA A 29 -7.94 8.08 11.25
CA ALA A 29 -8.96 7.26 10.60
C ALA A 29 -9.63 6.25 11.57
N LEU A 30 -8.84 5.59 12.43
CA LEU A 30 -9.36 4.65 13.42
C LEU A 30 -10.22 5.35 14.48
N ILE A 31 -9.81 6.51 14.97
CA ILE A 31 -10.62 7.32 15.92
C ILE A 31 -11.99 7.63 15.30
N GLN A 32 -12.03 7.88 14.00
CA GLN A 32 -13.26 8.22 13.28
C GLN A 32 -14.15 7.01 12.99
N LEU A 33 -13.59 5.80 13.03
CA LEU A 33 -14.33 4.56 12.87
C LEU A 33 -14.94 4.06 14.20
N VAL A 34 -14.44 4.55 15.35
CA VAL A 34 -14.96 4.18 16.69
C VAL A 34 -16.47 4.43 16.83
N PRO A 35 -17.03 5.59 16.42
CA PRO A 35 -18.46 5.82 16.45
C PRO A 35 -19.28 4.76 15.72
N GLU A 36 -18.81 4.28 14.56
CA GLU A 36 -19.53 3.24 13.81
C GLU A 36 -19.53 1.90 14.55
N PHE A 37 -18.38 1.49 15.10
CA PHE A 37 -18.32 0.30 15.93
C PHE A 37 -19.25 0.42 17.14
N LYS A 38 -19.25 1.58 17.81
CA LYS A 38 -20.14 1.82 18.93
C LYS A 38 -21.61 1.78 18.51
N TYR A 39 -21.96 2.34 17.35
CA TYR A 39 -23.31 2.30 16.79
C TYR A 39 -23.77 0.87 16.50
N ALA A 40 -22.90 0.03 15.94
CA ALA A 40 -23.21 -1.36 15.62
C ALA A 40 -23.35 -2.26 16.86
N PHE A 41 -22.50 -2.07 17.88
CA PHE A 41 -22.41 -2.97 19.04
C PHE A 41 -23.13 -2.47 20.31
N ASP A 42 -23.29 -1.16 20.46
CA ASP A 42 -24.02 -0.51 21.56
C ASP A 42 -24.86 0.67 21.05
N PRO A 43 -25.89 0.41 20.23
CA PRO A 43 -26.73 1.46 19.65
C PRO A 43 -27.45 2.29 20.71
N ALA A 44 -27.74 1.73 21.89
CA ALA A 44 -28.45 2.43 22.96
C ALA A 44 -27.67 3.63 23.54
N SER A 45 -26.36 3.70 23.28
CA SER A 45 -25.53 4.84 23.61
C SER A 45 -25.78 6.09 22.75
N TYR A 46 -26.52 5.95 21.64
CA TYR A 46 -26.94 7.02 20.76
C TYR A 46 -28.39 7.40 21.01
N GLY A 47 -28.68 8.69 20.96
CA GLY A 47 -30.04 9.20 21.01
C GLY A 47 -30.62 9.44 19.62
N GLU A 48 -31.94 9.36 19.51
CA GLU A 48 -32.69 9.80 18.33
C GLU A 48 -33.97 10.52 18.74
N PHE A 49 -34.33 11.57 17.98
CA PHE A 49 -35.63 12.24 18.10
C PHE A 49 -36.71 11.58 17.22
N GLY A 50 -36.29 10.77 16.24
CA GLY A 50 -37.15 10.10 15.27
C GLY A 50 -37.82 11.04 14.28
N LEU A 51 -37.12 12.12 13.91
CA LEU A 51 -37.46 12.98 12.78
C LEU A 51 -36.21 13.20 11.93
N SER A 52 -36.39 13.29 10.61
CA SER A 52 -35.37 13.78 9.69
C SER A 52 -35.83 15.10 9.10
N VAL A 53 -34.87 15.99 8.84
CA VAL A 53 -35.12 17.31 8.29
C VAL A 53 -34.42 17.42 6.95
N GLU A 54 -35.13 17.91 5.93
CA GLU A 54 -34.54 18.25 4.64
C GLU A 54 -33.87 19.62 4.74
N LEU A 55 -32.55 19.64 4.57
CA LEU A 55 -31.81 20.89 4.40
C LEU A 55 -31.91 21.31 2.93
N PRO A 56 -32.15 22.60 2.63
CA PRO A 56 -31.94 23.75 3.51
C PRO A 56 -33.25 24.39 4.03
N SER A 57 -34.41 23.86 3.63
CA SER A 57 -35.74 24.39 3.99
C SER A 57 -36.14 24.11 5.44
N VAL A 58 -35.35 23.28 6.15
CA VAL A 58 -35.59 22.83 7.52
C VAL A 58 -37.00 22.22 7.67
N GLN A 59 -37.49 21.57 6.61
CA GLN A 59 -38.78 20.90 6.59
C GLN A 59 -38.63 19.45 7.06
N VAL A 60 -39.61 18.98 7.83
CA VAL A 60 -39.63 17.61 8.31
C VAL A 60 -39.90 16.67 7.13
N ALA A 61 -38.89 15.87 6.76
CA ALA A 61 -38.95 14.93 5.63
C ALA A 61 -39.57 13.59 6.04
N ALA A 62 -39.22 13.08 7.23
CA ALA A 62 -39.78 11.86 7.77
C ALA A 62 -39.97 11.93 9.29
N VAL A 63 -40.98 11.23 9.80
CA VAL A 63 -41.23 11.05 11.23
C VAL A 63 -41.40 9.55 11.50
N THR A 64 -40.56 9.01 12.39
CA THR A 64 -40.63 7.59 12.77
C THR A 64 -41.82 7.37 13.70
N PRO A 65 -42.69 6.37 13.46
CA PRO A 65 -43.81 6.07 14.34
C PRO A 65 -43.36 5.77 15.78
N ARG A 66 -44.14 6.21 16.78
CA ARG A 66 -43.88 6.04 18.23
C ARG A 66 -42.62 6.75 18.76
N SER A 67 -41.96 7.55 17.94
CA SER A 67 -40.80 8.37 18.33
C SER A 67 -41.18 9.56 19.22
N ALA A 68 -40.18 10.29 19.69
CA ALA A 68 -40.42 11.54 20.43
C ALA A 68 -41.12 12.59 19.55
N ALA A 69 -40.76 12.67 18.27
CA ALA A 69 -41.39 13.55 17.30
C ALA A 69 -42.86 13.20 17.02
N ASP A 70 -43.17 11.91 16.85
CA ASP A 70 -44.53 11.42 16.63
C ASP A 70 -45.42 11.65 17.86
N LYS A 71 -44.91 11.36 19.06
CA LYS A 71 -45.60 11.67 20.33
C LYS A 71 -45.90 13.16 20.49
N ALA A 72 -45.03 14.00 19.92
CA ALA A 72 -45.20 15.44 19.91
C ALA A 72 -46.08 15.96 18.75
N LYS A 73 -46.66 15.05 17.94
CA LYS A 73 -47.58 15.34 16.82
C LYS A 73 -46.96 16.16 15.68
N ILE A 74 -45.64 16.07 15.53
CA ILE A 74 -44.91 16.60 14.37
C ILE A 74 -45.28 15.75 13.15
N LYS A 75 -45.51 16.38 12.00
CA LYS A 75 -45.86 15.70 10.76
C LYS A 75 -44.86 16.07 9.65
N VAL A 76 -44.78 15.20 8.64
CA VAL A 76 -44.05 15.47 7.40
C VAL A 76 -44.59 16.76 6.76
N GLY A 77 -43.69 17.64 6.32
CA GLY A 77 -43.99 18.96 5.76
C GLY A 77 -44.08 20.10 6.78
N ASP A 78 -43.95 19.83 8.08
CA ASP A 78 -43.81 20.88 9.09
C ASP A 78 -42.44 21.59 8.95
N SER A 79 -42.41 22.91 9.12
CA SER A 79 -41.16 23.70 9.06
C SER A 79 -40.61 23.96 10.46
N VAL A 80 -39.31 23.72 10.69
CA VAL A 80 -38.67 24.08 11.96
C VAL A 80 -38.14 25.52 11.88
N VAL A 81 -38.61 26.37 12.79
CA VAL A 81 -38.29 27.80 12.83
C VAL A 81 -36.98 28.04 13.58
N LEU A 82 -36.07 28.78 12.95
CA LEU A 82 -34.81 29.29 13.55
C LEU A 82 -35.12 30.46 14.52
N PRO A 83 -34.35 30.65 15.61
CA PRO A 83 -33.00 30.16 15.81
C PRO A 83 -32.92 28.83 16.58
N LEU A 84 -32.20 27.88 15.99
CA LEU A 84 -31.68 26.69 16.67
C LEU A 84 -30.28 26.98 17.23
N THR A 85 -29.93 26.34 18.36
CA THR A 85 -28.55 26.40 18.88
C THR A 85 -27.58 25.72 17.92
N LEU A 86 -26.27 25.98 18.06
CA LEU A 86 -25.26 25.34 17.19
C LEU A 86 -25.29 23.82 17.31
N ARG A 87 -25.57 23.29 18.51
CA ARG A 87 -25.72 21.85 18.76
C ARG A 87 -26.96 21.28 18.07
N ASP A 88 -28.10 21.97 18.16
CA ASP A 88 -29.34 21.53 17.52
C ASP A 88 -29.21 21.55 15.99
N ARG A 89 -28.56 22.56 15.41
CA ARG A 89 -28.27 22.62 13.96
C ARG A 89 -27.38 21.45 13.53
N ALA A 90 -26.37 21.13 14.33
CA ALA A 90 -25.46 20.03 14.05
C ALA A 90 -26.12 18.65 14.20
N ILE A 91 -27.20 18.53 14.97
CA ILE A 91 -27.97 17.29 15.13
C ILE A 91 -29.04 17.15 14.03
N PHE A 92 -29.82 18.20 13.75
CA PHE A 92 -30.90 18.12 12.77
C PHE A 92 -30.41 18.20 11.32
N GLY A 93 -29.29 18.89 11.09
CA GLY A 93 -28.74 19.13 9.75
C GLY A 93 -27.28 18.73 9.58
N GLY A 94 -26.64 18.19 10.62
CA GLY A 94 -25.22 17.86 10.62
C GLY A 94 -24.93 16.40 10.96
N PRO A 95 -23.66 15.99 10.94
CA PRO A 95 -23.23 14.60 11.14
C PRO A 95 -23.10 14.23 12.63
N PHE A 96 -24.04 14.64 13.48
CA PHE A 96 -24.00 14.39 14.93
C PHE A 96 -25.30 13.80 15.44
N SER A 97 -25.20 12.96 16.47
CA SER A 97 -26.36 12.40 17.16
C SER A 97 -26.53 13.02 18.55
N PRO A 98 -27.76 13.20 19.03
CA PRO A 98 -28.01 13.63 20.40
C PRO A 98 -27.60 12.54 21.39
N ASN A 99 -27.36 12.93 22.64
CA ASN A 99 -27.18 11.99 23.73
C ASN A 99 -28.53 11.40 24.17
N PRO A 100 -28.61 10.13 24.58
CA PRO A 100 -29.83 9.56 25.15
C PRO A 100 -30.37 10.41 26.30
N GLY A 101 -31.65 10.77 26.24
CA GLY A 101 -32.33 11.59 27.26
C GLY A 101 -32.13 13.10 27.13
N GLU A 102 -31.31 13.56 26.17
CA GLU A 102 -31.13 14.97 25.87
C GLU A 102 -32.45 15.64 25.47
N LEU A 103 -32.66 16.86 25.95
CA LEU A 103 -33.85 17.66 25.69
C LEU A 103 -33.50 18.78 24.72
N THR A 104 -34.25 18.87 23.63
CA THR A 104 -34.16 19.98 22.67
C THR A 104 -35.53 20.59 22.49
N THR A 105 -35.61 21.91 22.58
CA THR A 105 -36.85 22.67 22.33
C THR A 105 -36.78 23.24 20.93
N ILE A 106 -37.71 22.82 20.07
CA ILE A 106 -37.85 23.34 18.71
C ILE A 106 -39.19 24.06 18.54
N THR A 107 -39.18 25.09 17.70
CA THR A 107 -40.41 25.76 17.26
C THR A 107 -40.76 25.23 15.88
N VAL A 108 -41.99 24.73 15.73
CA VAL A 108 -42.48 24.11 14.50
C VAL A 108 -43.64 24.95 13.96
N GLU A 109 -43.64 25.21 12.65
CA GLU A 109 -44.65 25.99 11.94
C GLU A 109 -45.38 25.09 10.93
N ARG A 110 -46.71 25.07 11.03
CA ARG A 110 -47.61 24.38 10.09
C ARG A 110 -48.64 25.39 9.60
N GLY A 111 -48.45 25.91 8.38
CA GLY A 111 -49.24 27.04 7.87
C GLY A 111 -48.97 28.30 8.70
N SER A 112 -50.02 28.91 9.28
CA SER A 112 -49.90 30.07 10.18
C SER A 112 -49.73 29.71 11.66
N ALA A 113 -49.82 28.43 12.02
CA ALA A 113 -49.76 27.98 13.41
C ALA A 113 -48.32 27.66 13.82
N ARG A 114 -47.80 28.38 14.81
CA ARG A 114 -46.51 28.10 15.46
C ARG A 114 -46.72 27.35 16.76
N ARG A 115 -45.95 26.29 16.98
CA ARG A 115 -45.99 25.48 18.19
C ARG A 115 -44.58 25.21 18.68
N THR A 116 -44.34 25.46 19.95
CA THR A 116 -43.08 25.12 20.60
C THR A 116 -43.21 23.74 21.22
N VAL A 117 -42.27 22.86 20.92
CA VAL A 117 -42.28 21.46 21.30
C VAL A 117 -40.94 21.11 21.91
N THR A 118 -40.96 20.45 23.07
CA THR A 118 -39.76 19.90 23.67
C THR A 118 -39.67 18.41 23.36
N LEU A 119 -38.59 18.01 22.68
CA LEU A 119 -38.31 16.64 22.30
C LEU A 119 -37.26 16.06 23.25
N LYS A 120 -37.47 14.79 23.64
CA LYS A 120 -36.50 14.02 24.41
C LYS A 120 -35.92 12.92 23.53
N ALA A 121 -34.59 12.88 23.41
CA ALA A 121 -33.92 11.85 22.62
C ALA A 121 -34.11 10.47 23.27
N ASN A 122 -34.64 9.51 22.51
CA ASN A 122 -34.75 8.12 22.97
C ASN A 122 -33.48 7.34 22.58
N PRO A 123 -33.07 6.33 23.36
CA PRO A 123 -31.99 5.43 22.94
C PRO A 123 -32.33 4.75 21.62
N VAL A 124 -31.39 4.76 20.67
CA VAL A 124 -31.52 4.08 19.38
C VAL A 124 -31.62 2.57 19.61
N ARG A 125 -32.51 1.92 18.86
CA ARG A 125 -32.66 0.46 18.86
C ARG A 125 -32.57 -0.06 17.43
N LEU A 126 -31.49 -0.78 17.14
CA LEU A 126 -31.29 -1.41 15.84
C LEU A 126 -31.92 -2.80 15.80
N SER A 127 -32.43 -3.17 14.63
CA SER A 127 -32.73 -4.57 14.35
C SER A 127 -31.43 -5.38 14.24
N LEU A 128 -31.50 -6.70 14.39
CA LEU A 128 -30.36 -7.60 14.16
C LEU A 128 -29.75 -7.41 12.76
N VAL A 129 -30.58 -7.15 11.75
CA VAL A 129 -30.15 -6.95 10.37
C VAL A 129 -29.39 -5.63 10.23
N ASP A 130 -29.88 -4.55 10.84
CA ASP A 130 -29.22 -3.25 10.76
C ASP A 130 -27.89 -3.26 11.54
N ALA A 131 -27.87 -3.83 12.75
CA ALA A 131 -26.65 -3.97 13.54
C ALA A 131 -25.57 -4.80 12.83
N THR A 132 -25.96 -5.94 12.23
CA THR A 132 -25.02 -6.79 11.47
C THR A 132 -24.53 -6.10 10.20
N SER A 133 -25.38 -5.37 9.50
CA SER A 133 -25.00 -4.59 8.31
C SER A 133 -24.03 -3.44 8.65
N SER A 134 -24.24 -2.76 9.78
CA SER A 134 -23.33 -1.72 10.30
C SER A 134 -21.98 -2.31 10.73
N ALA A 135 -21.98 -3.47 11.39
CA ALA A 135 -20.73 -4.16 11.70
C ALA A 135 -19.97 -4.57 10.42
N LEU A 136 -20.68 -5.02 9.39
CA LEU A 136 -20.09 -5.43 8.11
C LEU A 136 -19.38 -4.26 7.41
N ILE A 137 -20.03 -3.09 7.30
CA ILE A 137 -19.42 -1.91 6.67
C ILE A 137 -18.22 -1.40 7.49
N ALA A 138 -18.30 -1.44 8.83
CA ALA A 138 -17.17 -1.07 9.70
C ALA A 138 -15.95 -1.98 9.45
N VAL A 139 -16.16 -3.29 9.33
CA VAL A 139 -15.10 -4.25 9.00
C VAL A 139 -14.56 -4.01 7.59
N ALA A 140 -15.42 -3.73 6.61
CA ALA A 140 -15.00 -3.40 5.25
C ALA A 140 -14.08 -2.16 5.21
N CYS A 141 -14.45 -1.08 5.91
CA CYS A 141 -13.63 0.12 6.06
C CYS A 141 -12.29 -0.18 6.72
N LEU A 142 -12.27 -1.01 7.78
CA LEU A 142 -11.04 -1.40 8.48
C LEU A 142 -10.09 -2.19 7.58
N VAL A 143 -10.62 -3.15 6.81
CA VAL A 143 -9.83 -3.91 5.83
C VAL A 143 -9.25 -3.00 4.77
N TYR A 144 -10.04 -2.06 4.24
CA TYR A 144 -9.57 -1.09 3.26
C TYR A 144 -8.42 -0.24 3.84
N LEU A 145 -8.63 0.34 5.04
CA LEU A 145 -7.64 1.16 5.72
C LEU A 145 -6.34 0.38 5.96
N ALA A 146 -6.44 -0.86 6.42
CA ALA A 146 -5.28 -1.72 6.68
C ALA A 146 -4.49 -2.03 5.40
N VAL A 147 -5.17 -2.41 4.32
CA VAL A 147 -4.51 -2.67 3.03
C VAL A 147 -3.91 -1.39 2.45
N GLY A 148 -4.61 -0.26 2.51
CA GLY A 148 -4.10 1.02 2.02
C GLY A 148 -2.86 1.50 2.78
N ALA A 149 -2.90 1.43 4.12
CA ALA A 149 -1.76 1.77 4.96
C ALA A 149 -0.56 0.85 4.67
N LEU A 150 -0.80 -0.45 4.53
CA LEU A 150 0.20 -1.44 4.16
C LEU A 150 0.88 -1.06 2.83
N LEU A 151 0.11 -0.77 1.79
CA LEU A 151 0.64 -0.38 0.47
C LEU A 151 1.42 0.95 0.52
N ALA A 152 0.95 1.93 1.28
CA ALA A 152 1.63 3.22 1.43
C ALA A 152 2.97 3.11 2.19
N VAL A 153 3.10 2.15 3.11
CA VAL A 153 4.36 1.83 3.80
C VAL A 153 5.30 1.04 2.90
N LEU A 154 4.78 0.05 2.18
CA LEU A 154 5.55 -0.87 1.35
C LEU A 154 6.15 -0.21 0.11
N SER A 155 5.36 0.62 -0.56
CA SER A 155 5.72 1.21 -1.85
C SER A 155 5.26 2.66 -1.90
N PRO A 156 5.90 3.55 -1.10
CA PRO A 156 5.50 4.95 -1.00
C PRO A 156 5.54 5.61 -2.37
N SER A 157 4.36 5.87 -2.90
CA SER A 157 4.12 6.49 -4.19
C SER A 157 2.83 7.31 -4.13
N TRP A 158 2.68 8.26 -5.06
CA TRP A 158 1.42 9.01 -5.20
C TRP A 158 0.22 8.09 -5.46
N MET A 159 0.43 6.99 -6.20
CA MET A 159 -0.59 5.97 -6.43
C MET A 159 -1.04 5.28 -5.13
N THR A 160 -0.10 4.82 -4.29
CA THR A 160 -0.46 4.13 -3.04
C THR A 160 -1.01 5.06 -1.98
N TRP A 161 -0.54 6.31 -1.95
CA TRP A 161 -1.13 7.35 -1.10
C TRP A 161 -2.54 7.73 -1.55
N GLY A 162 -2.80 7.79 -2.87
CA GLY A 162 -4.15 7.97 -3.40
C GLY A 162 -5.08 6.83 -3.04
N PHE A 163 -4.60 5.59 -3.15
CA PHE A 163 -5.34 4.40 -2.70
C PHE A 163 -5.65 4.44 -1.20
N TYR A 164 -4.67 4.84 -0.39
CA TYR A 164 -4.85 4.97 1.05
C TYR A 164 -5.84 6.10 1.42
N ALA A 165 -5.75 7.24 0.76
CA ALA A 165 -6.68 8.37 0.91
C ALA A 165 -8.13 7.97 0.63
N MET A 166 -8.35 7.14 -0.40
CA MET A 166 -9.66 6.58 -0.70
C MET A 166 -10.22 5.77 0.48
N GLY A 167 -9.41 4.89 1.08
CA GLY A 167 -9.81 4.12 2.25
C GLY A 167 -10.18 4.99 3.46
N VAL A 168 -9.46 6.09 3.67
CA VAL A 168 -9.75 7.04 4.74
C VAL A 168 -11.09 7.75 4.54
N GLY A 169 -11.43 8.19 3.32
CA GLY A 169 -12.72 8.87 3.11
C GLY A 169 -13.93 7.94 3.08
N LEU A 170 -13.76 6.64 2.82
CA LEU A 170 -14.85 5.67 2.96
C LEU A 170 -15.39 5.57 4.39
N ILE A 171 -14.62 5.99 5.40
CA ILE A 171 -15.03 6.03 6.81
C ILE A 171 -16.14 7.09 7.04
N TRP A 172 -16.45 7.93 6.05
CA TRP A 172 -17.55 8.90 6.12
C TRP A 172 -18.93 8.28 5.85
N ILE A 173 -18.99 7.14 5.16
CA ILE A 173 -20.25 6.53 4.72
C ILE A 173 -21.04 5.85 5.87
N PRO A 174 -20.39 5.20 6.87
CA PRO A 174 -21.10 4.61 7.99
C PRO A 174 -21.87 5.63 8.86
N GLN A 175 -22.88 5.16 9.59
CA GLN A 175 -23.95 5.97 10.21
C GLN A 175 -23.68 6.38 11.67
N GLY A 176 -22.61 5.89 12.28
CA GLY A 176 -22.17 6.24 13.62
C GLY A 176 -21.73 7.69 13.72
N ASN A 177 -22.69 8.60 13.86
CA ASN A 177 -22.41 10.02 14.01
C ASN A 177 -21.98 10.31 15.46
N PRO A 178 -20.83 10.96 15.70
CA PRO A 178 -20.33 11.19 17.06
C PRO A 178 -21.29 12.05 17.89
N SER A 179 -21.49 11.70 19.17
CA SER A 179 -22.30 12.46 20.14
C SER A 179 -21.47 13.14 21.24
N TYR A 180 -20.21 12.74 21.38
CA TYR A 180 -19.28 13.17 22.44
C TYR A 180 -18.48 14.43 22.12
N ILE A 181 -18.54 14.92 20.88
CA ILE A 181 -17.75 16.07 20.45
C ILE A 181 -18.33 17.34 21.09
N PRO A 182 -17.52 18.15 21.81
CA PRO A 182 -18.00 19.38 22.42
C PRO A 182 -18.50 20.37 21.37
N THR A 183 -19.54 21.14 21.70
CA THR A 183 -20.21 22.06 20.77
C THR A 183 -19.27 23.01 20.04
N ASN A 184 -18.25 23.53 20.73
CA ASN A 184 -17.28 24.47 20.16
C ASN A 184 -16.40 23.85 19.06
N TRP A 185 -16.26 22.52 19.04
CA TRP A 185 -15.43 21.79 18.08
C TRP A 185 -16.25 21.15 16.94
N MET A 186 -17.58 21.15 17.02
CA MET A 186 -18.43 20.47 16.02
C MET A 186 -18.25 21.04 14.62
N LEU A 187 -18.14 22.37 14.48
CA LEU A 187 -17.89 23.01 13.18
C LEU A 187 -16.51 22.65 12.64
N ALA A 188 -15.47 22.75 13.46
CA ALA A 188 -14.11 22.40 13.06
C ALA A 188 -14.00 20.93 12.65
N TYR A 189 -14.65 20.04 13.39
CA TYR A 189 -14.76 18.63 13.03
C TYR A 189 -15.46 18.45 11.69
N THR A 190 -16.60 19.12 11.48
CA THR A 190 -17.36 19.01 10.22
C THR A 190 -16.53 19.50 9.05
N LEU A 191 -15.83 20.63 9.18
CA LEU A 191 -14.94 21.15 8.14
C LEU A 191 -13.77 20.20 7.87
N ALA A 192 -13.10 19.69 8.90
CA ALA A 192 -12.01 18.74 8.73
C ALA A 192 -12.48 17.43 8.06
N TRP A 193 -13.70 16.98 8.38
CA TRP A 193 -14.22 15.70 7.93
C TRP A 193 -14.91 15.82 6.56
N GLN A 194 -15.96 16.63 6.45
CA GLN A 194 -16.74 16.82 5.22
C GLN A 194 -16.00 17.65 4.18
N ALA A 195 -15.32 18.74 4.57
CA ALA A 195 -14.74 19.66 3.60
C ALA A 195 -13.34 19.26 3.13
N LEU A 196 -12.58 18.49 3.90
CA LEU A 196 -11.23 18.07 3.53
C LEU A 196 -11.14 16.59 3.16
N LEU A 197 -11.52 15.68 4.07
CA LEU A 197 -11.23 14.25 3.90
C LEU A 197 -12.09 13.58 2.84
N VAL A 198 -13.35 13.99 2.71
CA VAL A 198 -14.25 13.47 1.67
C VAL A 198 -13.76 13.85 0.26
N PRO A 199 -13.48 15.13 -0.08
CA PRO A 199 -12.81 15.47 -1.33
C PRO A 199 -11.45 14.78 -1.52
N PHE A 200 -10.67 14.64 -0.45
CA PHE A 200 -9.36 14.00 -0.51
C PHE A 200 -9.45 12.54 -0.96
N ALA A 201 -10.49 11.82 -0.58
CA ALA A 201 -10.72 10.45 -1.05
C ALA A 201 -11.10 10.37 -2.53
N VAL A 202 -11.92 11.29 -3.03
CA VAL A 202 -12.30 11.36 -4.47
C VAL A 202 -11.06 11.57 -5.35
N ILE A 203 -10.16 12.45 -4.92
CA ILE A 203 -8.93 12.71 -5.65
C ILE A 203 -7.87 11.65 -5.43
N GLY A 204 -7.80 11.07 -4.23
CA GLY A 204 -7.01 9.88 -3.99
C GLY A 204 -7.36 8.75 -4.95
N PHE A 205 -8.65 8.51 -5.16
CA PHE A 205 -9.17 7.57 -6.14
C PHE A 205 -8.76 7.92 -7.58
N LEU A 206 -8.94 9.18 -8.01
CA LEU A 206 -8.52 9.62 -9.35
C LEU A 206 -7.03 9.45 -9.58
N ILE A 207 -6.20 9.89 -8.62
CA ILE A 207 -4.74 9.78 -8.67
C ILE A 207 -4.33 8.30 -8.76
N PHE A 208 -4.96 7.42 -7.97
CA PHE A 208 -4.73 5.99 -8.05
C PHE A 208 -5.02 5.45 -9.45
N CYS A 209 -6.20 5.77 -10.02
CA CYS A 209 -6.61 5.27 -11.34
C CYS A 209 -5.73 5.79 -12.48
N LEU A 210 -5.36 7.07 -12.45
CA LEU A 210 -4.56 7.70 -13.50
C LEU A 210 -3.11 7.20 -13.49
N ARG A 211 -2.54 7.00 -12.30
CA ARG A 211 -1.14 6.55 -12.13
C ARG A 211 -0.99 5.03 -12.20
N PHE A 212 -2.06 4.27 -12.07
CA PHE A 212 -2.02 2.82 -12.24
C PHE A 212 -1.68 2.43 -13.69
N PRO A 213 -0.73 1.50 -13.96
CA PRO A 213 0.03 0.65 -13.02
C PRO A 213 1.49 1.10 -12.78
N SER A 214 2.03 2.00 -13.60
CA SER A 214 3.46 2.33 -13.66
C SER A 214 3.87 3.52 -12.78
N ASN A 215 2.92 4.11 -12.04
CA ASN A 215 3.09 5.33 -11.24
C ASN A 215 3.62 6.53 -12.05
N ARG A 216 3.38 6.53 -13.37
CA ARG A 216 3.74 7.60 -14.31
C ARG A 216 2.52 7.98 -15.13
N THR A 217 2.32 9.28 -15.32
CA THR A 217 1.27 9.85 -16.17
C THR A 217 1.90 10.45 -17.42
N VAL A 218 1.36 10.10 -18.59
CA VAL A 218 1.79 10.62 -19.90
C VAL A 218 0.54 10.91 -20.74
N GLY A 219 0.59 11.96 -21.56
CA GLY A 219 -0.51 12.35 -22.45
C GLY A 219 -1.75 12.81 -21.67
N TRP A 220 -2.94 12.35 -22.09
CA TRP A 220 -4.22 12.75 -21.49
C TRP A 220 -4.31 12.51 -19.97
N ARG A 221 -3.58 11.50 -19.46
CA ARG A 221 -3.56 11.18 -18.02
C ARG A 221 -2.90 12.28 -17.19
N GLN A 222 -1.91 12.96 -17.75
CA GLN A 222 -1.23 14.07 -17.07
C GLN A 222 -2.14 15.31 -17.02
N THR A 223 -2.85 15.59 -18.12
CA THR A 223 -3.86 16.65 -18.15
C THR A 223 -5.00 16.38 -17.15
N ALA A 224 -5.47 15.13 -17.09
CA ALA A 224 -6.50 14.70 -16.14
C ALA A 224 -6.00 14.78 -14.68
N GLU A 225 -4.74 14.48 -14.41
CA GLU A 225 -4.13 14.62 -13.08
C GLU A 225 -4.06 16.09 -12.65
N ASN A 226 -3.61 16.97 -13.53
CA ASN A 226 -3.58 18.41 -13.25
C ASN A 226 -5.00 18.97 -13.04
N ALA A 227 -5.96 18.52 -13.85
CA ALA A 227 -7.37 18.88 -13.68
C ALA A 227 -7.95 18.33 -12.36
N ALA A 228 -7.53 17.15 -11.91
CA ALA A 228 -7.95 16.58 -10.63
C ALA A 228 -7.49 17.43 -9.43
N LEU A 229 -6.32 18.07 -9.51
CA LEU A 229 -5.87 19.01 -8.47
C LEU A 229 -6.70 20.30 -8.44
N ILE A 230 -7.12 20.81 -9.60
CA ILE A 230 -8.03 21.97 -9.66
C ILE A 230 -9.40 21.57 -9.11
N LEU A 231 -9.90 20.40 -9.51
CA LEU A 231 -11.13 19.82 -8.99
C LEU A 231 -11.06 19.66 -7.47
N PHE A 232 -9.90 19.30 -6.89
CA PHE A 232 -9.72 19.23 -5.44
C PHE A 232 -10.02 20.54 -4.74
N VAL A 233 -9.44 21.62 -5.23
CA VAL A 233 -9.65 22.95 -4.64
C VAL A 233 -11.12 23.33 -4.74
N VAL A 234 -11.75 23.10 -5.89
CA VAL A 234 -13.19 23.37 -6.09
C VAL A 234 -14.04 22.55 -5.11
N LEU A 235 -13.78 21.24 -4.98
CA LEU A 235 -14.51 20.35 -4.09
C LEU A 235 -14.32 20.72 -2.61
N ILE A 236 -13.11 21.06 -2.17
CA ILE A 236 -12.87 21.53 -0.79
C ILE A 236 -13.64 22.82 -0.53
N VAL A 237 -13.51 23.80 -1.42
CA VAL A 237 -14.13 25.12 -1.23
C VAL A 237 -15.65 24.97 -1.18
N GLY A 238 -16.25 24.29 -2.16
CA GLY A 238 -17.69 24.11 -2.18
C GLY A 238 -18.21 23.27 -1.02
N GLN A 239 -17.51 22.19 -0.61
CA GLN A 239 -17.90 21.43 0.58
C GLN A 239 -17.72 22.24 1.87
N SER A 240 -16.76 23.16 1.93
CA SER A 240 -16.63 24.09 3.07
C SER A 240 -17.84 25.02 3.16
N PHE A 241 -18.29 25.57 2.03
CA PHE A 241 -19.50 26.39 1.97
C PHE A 241 -20.75 25.57 2.29
N ALA A 242 -20.88 24.35 1.79
CA ALA A 242 -22.00 23.47 2.11
C ALA A 242 -22.04 23.12 3.61
N ALA A 243 -20.89 22.80 4.21
CA ALA A 243 -20.75 22.58 5.64
C ALA A 243 -21.14 23.82 6.43
N LEU A 244 -20.65 25.02 6.08
CA LEU A 244 -21.05 26.28 6.72
C LEU A 244 -22.56 26.54 6.59
N GLY A 245 -23.15 26.20 5.43
CA GLY A 245 -24.58 26.29 5.18
C GLY A 245 -25.42 25.38 6.08
N SER A 246 -24.98 24.13 6.30
CA SER A 246 -25.66 23.21 7.23
C SER A 246 -25.70 23.72 8.68
N TYR A 247 -24.74 24.57 9.06
CA TYR A 247 -24.70 25.26 10.35
C TYR A 247 -25.43 26.61 10.35
N GLY A 248 -26.03 27.01 9.22
CA GLY A 248 -26.79 28.24 9.06
C GLY A 248 -25.94 29.51 9.02
N PHE A 249 -24.69 29.45 8.53
CA PHE A 249 -23.81 30.60 8.34
C PHE A 249 -24.13 31.42 7.07
N GLY A 250 -25.41 31.72 6.81
CA GLY A 250 -25.82 32.65 5.75
C GLY A 250 -25.60 32.16 4.31
N VAL A 251 -25.33 30.87 4.10
CA VAL A 251 -25.25 30.27 2.77
C VAL A 251 -26.67 30.06 2.23
N SER A 252 -26.91 30.47 0.98
CA SER A 252 -28.24 30.38 0.41
C SER A 252 -28.67 28.92 0.21
N PRO A 253 -29.96 28.59 0.45
CA PRO A 253 -30.50 27.28 0.13
C PRO A 253 -30.25 26.84 -1.32
N ALA A 254 -30.32 27.79 -2.26
CA ALA A 254 -30.06 27.57 -3.68
C ALA A 254 -28.62 27.09 -3.93
N PHE A 255 -27.63 27.63 -3.22
CA PHE A 255 -26.25 27.16 -3.33
C PHE A 255 -26.10 25.72 -2.83
N ALA A 256 -26.68 25.37 -1.69
CA ALA A 256 -26.57 24.02 -1.12
C ALA A 256 -27.18 22.96 -2.06
N GLY A 257 -28.36 23.23 -2.63
CA GLY A 257 -28.98 22.34 -3.63
C GLY A 257 -28.16 22.21 -4.91
N LEU A 258 -27.71 23.34 -5.48
CA LEU A 258 -26.84 23.32 -6.66
C LEU A 258 -25.54 22.56 -6.38
N TRP A 259 -24.93 22.79 -5.22
CA TRP A 259 -23.69 22.16 -4.81
C TRP A 259 -23.83 20.65 -4.68
N GLN A 260 -24.94 20.15 -4.12
CA GLN A 260 -25.22 18.72 -4.05
C GLN A 260 -25.24 18.08 -5.45
N HIS A 261 -25.84 18.75 -6.44
CA HIS A 261 -25.79 18.29 -7.84
C HIS A 261 -24.38 18.33 -8.42
N VAL A 262 -23.61 19.41 -8.19
CA VAL A 262 -22.20 19.52 -8.62
C VAL A 262 -21.35 18.40 -8.00
N TRP A 263 -21.57 18.10 -6.73
CA TRP A 263 -20.92 17.01 -6.01
C TRP A 263 -21.21 15.66 -6.65
N ASN A 264 -22.49 15.35 -6.90
CA ASN A 264 -22.90 14.09 -7.52
C ASN A 264 -22.34 13.94 -8.95
N VAL A 265 -22.39 15.01 -9.76
CA VAL A 265 -21.82 15.02 -11.11
C VAL A 265 -20.30 14.85 -11.06
N GLY A 266 -19.62 15.55 -10.13
CA GLY A 266 -18.17 15.44 -9.94
C GLY A 266 -17.73 14.02 -9.59
N LEU A 267 -18.46 13.34 -8.69
CA LEU A 267 -18.24 11.94 -8.35
C LEU A 267 -18.45 11.01 -9.55
N ALA A 268 -19.53 11.22 -10.33
CA ALA A 268 -19.81 10.43 -11.52
C ALA A 268 -18.72 10.59 -12.58
N VAL A 269 -18.27 11.83 -12.85
CA VAL A 269 -17.15 12.12 -13.75
C VAL A 269 -15.88 11.44 -13.25
N ALA A 270 -15.58 11.53 -11.95
CA ALA A 270 -14.41 10.87 -11.37
C ALA A 270 -14.45 9.35 -11.55
N GLY A 271 -15.62 8.73 -11.35
CA GLY A 271 -15.87 7.32 -11.60
C GLY A 271 -15.66 6.92 -13.06
N VAL A 272 -16.20 7.69 -14.01
CA VAL A 272 -16.06 7.44 -15.46
C VAL A 272 -14.60 7.58 -15.91
N VAL A 273 -13.91 8.63 -15.45
CA VAL A 273 -12.48 8.82 -15.76
C VAL A 273 -11.67 7.65 -15.20
N GLY A 274 -11.90 7.27 -13.94
CA GLY A 274 -11.22 6.14 -13.30
C GLY A 274 -11.46 4.82 -14.05
N LEU A 275 -12.72 4.53 -14.41
CA LEU A 275 -13.08 3.34 -15.18
C LEU A 275 -12.39 3.33 -16.54
N THR A 276 -12.40 4.45 -17.24
CA THR A 276 -11.76 4.61 -18.55
C THR A 276 -10.25 4.40 -18.46
N SER A 277 -9.59 4.93 -17.42
CA SER A 277 -8.16 4.72 -17.17
C SER A 277 -7.83 3.25 -16.93
N VAL A 278 -8.63 2.55 -16.12
CA VAL A 278 -8.41 1.14 -15.78
C VAL A 278 -8.66 0.24 -17.00
N ILE A 279 -9.73 0.48 -17.77
CA ILE A 279 -10.02 -0.27 -19.00
C ILE A 279 -8.95 -0.02 -20.07
N ALA A 280 -8.52 1.23 -20.27
CA ALA A 280 -7.45 1.56 -21.22
C ALA A 280 -6.14 0.84 -20.84
N THR A 281 -5.83 0.76 -19.54
CA THR A 281 -4.68 0.00 -19.03
C THR A 281 -4.82 -1.49 -19.32
N TYR A 282 -5.99 -2.08 -19.06
CA TYR A 282 -6.23 -3.49 -19.30
C TYR A 282 -6.10 -3.85 -20.78
N ARG A 283 -6.59 -3.00 -21.69
CA ARG A 283 -6.49 -3.19 -23.15
C ARG A 283 -5.06 -3.12 -23.68
N GLY A 284 -4.19 -2.31 -23.06
CA GLY A 284 -2.78 -2.18 -23.45
C GLY A 284 -1.83 -3.19 -22.77
N SER A 285 -2.32 -4.03 -21.85
CA SER A 285 -1.49 -4.98 -21.10
C SER A 285 -1.37 -6.33 -21.81
N HIS A 286 -0.18 -6.93 -21.84
CA HIS A 286 0.07 -8.27 -22.40
C HIS A 286 0.61 -9.26 -21.35
N GLY A 287 0.40 -10.56 -21.58
CA GLY A 287 0.96 -11.63 -20.72
C GLY A 287 0.51 -11.56 -19.25
N VAL A 288 1.48 -11.61 -18.33
CA VAL A 288 1.25 -11.60 -16.88
C VAL A 288 0.62 -10.30 -16.40
N GLU A 289 0.94 -9.16 -17.03
CA GLU A 289 0.37 -7.85 -16.69
C GLU A 289 -1.13 -7.80 -16.96
N ARG A 290 -1.62 -8.49 -17.99
CA ARG A 290 -3.06 -8.57 -18.29
C ARG A 290 -3.83 -9.32 -17.21
N ARG A 291 -3.28 -10.44 -16.72
CA ARG A 291 -3.88 -11.21 -15.60
C ARG A 291 -3.90 -10.39 -14.31
N ARG A 292 -2.84 -9.62 -14.05
CA ARG A 292 -2.77 -8.70 -12.91
C ARG A 292 -3.80 -7.58 -13.00
N SER A 293 -3.89 -6.92 -14.16
CA SER A 293 -4.86 -5.84 -14.41
C SER A 293 -6.30 -6.34 -14.35
N ALA A 294 -6.59 -7.59 -14.72
CA ALA A 294 -7.93 -8.18 -14.66
C ALA A 294 -8.52 -8.19 -13.24
N TRP A 295 -7.72 -8.57 -12.23
CA TRP A 295 -8.16 -8.54 -10.82
C TRP A 295 -8.48 -7.12 -10.35
N ILE A 296 -7.69 -6.15 -10.80
CA ILE A 296 -7.88 -4.74 -10.42
C ILE A 296 -9.09 -4.15 -11.12
N VAL A 297 -9.34 -4.51 -12.39
CA VAL A 297 -10.59 -4.18 -13.11
C VAL A 297 -11.80 -4.78 -12.38
N LEU A 298 -11.72 -6.03 -11.93
CA LEU A 298 -12.79 -6.67 -11.16
C LEU A 298 -13.04 -5.94 -9.84
N GLY A 299 -11.99 -5.65 -9.08
CA GLY A 299 -12.10 -4.88 -7.84
C GLY A 299 -12.72 -3.50 -8.08
N PHE A 300 -12.37 -2.85 -9.20
CA PHE A 300 -12.93 -1.57 -9.59
C PHE A 300 -14.43 -1.68 -9.93
N ALA A 301 -14.83 -2.71 -10.66
CA ALA A 301 -16.24 -2.97 -10.97
C ALA A 301 -17.07 -3.17 -9.68
N CYS A 302 -16.54 -3.92 -8.71
CA CYS A 302 -17.17 -4.05 -7.39
C CYS A 302 -17.25 -2.72 -6.64
N ASN A 303 -16.19 -1.91 -6.69
CA ASN A 303 -16.22 -0.59 -6.07
C ASN A 303 -17.25 0.36 -6.72
N SER A 304 -17.45 0.27 -8.04
CA SER A 304 -18.52 0.99 -8.73
C SER A 304 -19.91 0.57 -8.26
N ILE A 305 -20.10 -0.72 -7.94
CA ILE A 305 -21.36 -1.20 -7.33
C ILE A 305 -21.55 -0.55 -5.96
N ALA A 306 -20.53 -0.58 -5.09
CA ALA A 306 -20.59 0.10 -3.79
C ALA A 306 -20.96 1.58 -3.91
N PHE A 307 -20.42 2.28 -4.91
CA PHE A 307 -20.75 3.67 -5.21
C PHE A 307 -22.23 3.87 -5.58
N VAL A 308 -22.80 3.00 -6.43
CA VAL A 308 -24.22 3.05 -6.79
C VAL A 308 -25.11 2.84 -5.57
N PHE A 309 -24.77 1.87 -4.71
CA PHE A 309 -25.53 1.63 -3.48
C PHE A 309 -25.46 2.83 -2.51
N ALA A 310 -24.29 3.47 -2.38
CA ALA A 310 -24.15 4.70 -1.61
C ALA A 310 -25.02 5.82 -2.19
N ALA A 311 -25.01 6.02 -3.51
CA ALA A 311 -25.83 7.05 -4.16
C ALA A 311 -27.33 6.81 -3.93
N LEU A 312 -27.82 5.58 -4.13
CA LEU A 312 -29.22 5.23 -3.89
C LEU A 312 -29.64 5.34 -2.43
N TYR A 313 -28.71 5.12 -1.50
CA TYR A 313 -28.93 5.35 -0.07
C TYR A 313 -29.10 6.84 0.25
N PHE A 314 -28.22 7.71 -0.26
CA PHE A 314 -28.31 9.15 -0.04
C PHE A 314 -29.55 9.78 -0.70
N GLU A 315 -30.08 9.17 -1.77
CA GLU A 315 -31.37 9.54 -2.38
C GLU A 315 -32.59 8.97 -1.62
N GLY A 316 -32.38 8.25 -0.52
CA GLY A 316 -33.46 7.67 0.31
C GLY A 316 -34.20 6.48 -0.32
N ILE A 317 -33.66 5.91 -1.40
CA ILE A 317 -34.30 4.81 -2.16
C ILE A 317 -34.07 3.47 -1.47
N LEU A 318 -32.87 3.24 -0.93
CA LEU A 318 -32.50 1.98 -0.29
C LEU A 318 -32.59 2.07 1.24
N PRO A 319 -33.11 1.03 1.92
CA PRO A 319 -33.01 0.92 3.36
C PRO A 319 -31.55 0.74 3.80
N THR A 320 -31.23 1.20 5.00
CA THR A 320 -29.86 1.24 5.55
C THR A 320 -29.14 -0.11 5.47
N SER A 321 -29.80 -1.21 5.82
CA SER A 321 -29.19 -2.53 5.79
C SER A 321 -28.80 -3.00 4.39
N VAL A 322 -29.63 -2.75 3.37
CA VAL A 322 -29.34 -3.10 1.98
C VAL A 322 -28.21 -2.23 1.43
N ALA A 323 -28.24 -0.93 1.74
CA ALA A 323 -27.18 0.00 1.40
C ALA A 323 -25.83 -0.44 1.99
N ASN A 324 -25.79 -0.73 3.30
CA ASN A 324 -24.59 -1.16 4.00
C ASN A 324 -23.96 -2.42 3.38
N VAL A 325 -24.77 -3.42 3.02
CA VAL A 325 -24.29 -4.64 2.35
C VAL A 325 -23.69 -4.31 0.98
N GLY A 326 -24.35 -3.49 0.17
CA GLY A 326 -23.85 -3.09 -1.14
C GLY A 326 -22.57 -2.26 -1.05
N ILE A 327 -22.51 -1.31 -0.12
CA ILE A 327 -21.33 -0.47 0.10
C ILE A 327 -20.15 -1.30 0.59
N SER A 328 -20.40 -2.33 1.41
CA SER A 328 -19.37 -3.25 1.91
C SER A 328 -18.64 -4.00 0.78
N THR A 329 -19.21 -4.10 -0.42
CA THR A 329 -18.53 -4.67 -1.59
C THR A 329 -17.30 -3.86 -2.03
N ALA A 330 -17.15 -2.60 -1.57
CA ALA A 330 -15.95 -1.80 -1.76
C ALA A 330 -14.68 -2.48 -1.22
N VAL A 331 -14.81 -3.40 -0.25
CA VAL A 331 -13.69 -4.19 0.30
C VAL A 331 -13.04 -5.11 -0.74
N LEU A 332 -13.75 -5.44 -1.82
CA LEU A 332 -13.21 -6.31 -2.86
C LEU A 332 -12.07 -5.63 -3.63
N LEU A 333 -12.07 -4.30 -3.74
CA LEU A 333 -10.98 -3.55 -4.38
C LEU A 333 -9.65 -3.68 -3.62
N PRO A 334 -9.53 -3.35 -2.32
CA PRO A 334 -8.29 -3.54 -1.57
C PRO A 334 -7.89 -5.01 -1.52
N LEU A 335 -8.82 -5.95 -1.39
CA LEU A 335 -8.49 -7.37 -1.44
C LEU A 335 -7.93 -7.79 -2.81
N ALA A 336 -8.49 -7.31 -3.90
CA ALA A 336 -7.97 -7.57 -5.25
C ALA A 336 -6.60 -6.94 -5.47
N VAL A 337 -6.37 -5.70 -4.98
CA VAL A 337 -5.06 -5.05 -5.05
C VAL A 337 -4.04 -5.77 -4.18
N ALA A 338 -4.39 -6.14 -2.94
CA ALA A 338 -3.53 -6.90 -2.04
C ALA A 338 -3.17 -8.26 -2.65
N TYR A 339 -4.16 -8.97 -3.19
CA TYR A 339 -3.95 -10.22 -3.90
C TYR A 339 -3.03 -10.05 -5.12
N ALA A 340 -3.25 -9.01 -5.94
CA ALA A 340 -2.42 -8.73 -7.10
C ALA A 340 -0.97 -8.40 -6.69
N VAL A 341 -0.77 -7.69 -5.59
CA VAL A 341 0.56 -7.37 -5.04
C VAL A 341 1.26 -8.61 -4.49
N ILE A 342 0.56 -9.44 -3.72
CA ILE A 342 1.11 -10.67 -3.11
C ILE A 342 1.41 -11.72 -4.18
N ARG A 343 0.45 -12.00 -5.07
CA ARG A 343 0.58 -13.06 -6.09
C ARG A 343 1.57 -12.72 -7.18
N HIS A 344 1.67 -11.45 -7.59
CA HIS A 344 2.56 -11.03 -8.68
C HIS A 344 3.87 -10.39 -8.19
N ARG A 345 4.20 -10.50 -6.90
CA ARG A 345 5.47 -10.09 -6.25
C ARG A 345 6.05 -8.77 -6.79
N VAL A 346 5.18 -7.78 -7.00
CA VAL A 346 5.55 -6.48 -7.61
C VAL A 346 6.44 -5.66 -6.67
N ILE A 347 6.44 -6.04 -5.39
CA ILE A 347 7.24 -5.50 -4.30
C ILE A 347 7.81 -6.72 -3.58
N ASP A 348 9.02 -6.66 -3.04
CA ASP A 348 9.55 -7.65 -2.09
C ASP A 348 8.72 -7.63 -0.80
N VAL A 349 7.50 -8.16 -0.87
CA VAL A 349 6.52 -8.09 0.21
C VAL A 349 6.83 -9.11 1.30
N ARG A 350 7.63 -10.16 1.05
CA ARG A 350 7.87 -11.23 2.04
C ARG A 350 8.44 -10.70 3.36
N PHE A 351 9.37 -9.75 3.32
CA PHE A 351 10.01 -9.23 4.54
C PHE A 351 9.18 -8.15 5.26
N VAL A 352 8.44 -7.33 4.52
CA VAL A 352 7.72 -6.19 5.11
C VAL A 352 6.25 -6.53 5.40
N VAL A 353 5.61 -7.41 4.62
CA VAL A 353 4.26 -7.95 4.92
C VAL A 353 4.30 -8.83 6.15
N SER A 354 5.36 -9.61 6.35
CA SER A 354 5.52 -10.38 7.60
C SER A 354 5.55 -9.43 8.80
N ARG A 355 6.38 -8.38 8.77
CA ARG A 355 6.41 -7.35 9.84
C ARG A 355 5.11 -6.58 9.97
N ALA A 356 4.46 -6.19 8.88
CA ALA A 356 3.23 -5.40 8.94
C ALA A 356 2.00 -6.23 9.34
N LEU A 357 1.88 -7.50 8.91
CA LEU A 357 0.89 -8.43 9.43
C LEU A 357 1.11 -8.66 10.91
N VAL A 358 2.36 -8.74 11.35
CA VAL A 358 2.71 -8.94 12.75
C VAL A 358 2.36 -7.75 13.60
N TYR A 359 2.84 -6.57 13.22
CA TYR A 359 2.51 -5.34 13.93
C TYR A 359 1.01 -5.02 13.82
N GLY A 360 0.36 -5.35 12.70
CA GLY A 360 -1.08 -5.24 12.52
C GLY A 360 -1.87 -6.19 13.42
N THR A 361 -1.46 -7.45 13.52
CA THR A 361 -2.06 -8.44 14.43
C THR A 361 -1.85 -8.02 15.89
N ILE A 362 -0.67 -7.51 16.23
CA ILE A 362 -0.38 -6.96 17.57
C ILE A 362 -1.31 -5.79 17.87
N ALA A 363 -1.43 -4.83 16.95
CA ALA A 363 -2.31 -3.68 17.11
C ALA A 363 -3.77 -4.13 17.26
N LEU A 364 -4.22 -5.11 16.48
CA LEU A 364 -5.58 -5.61 16.52
C LEU A 364 -5.87 -6.38 17.81
N VAL A 365 -4.92 -7.18 18.31
CA VAL A 365 -5.01 -7.83 19.64
C VAL A 365 -5.06 -6.78 20.75
N ILE A 366 -4.26 -5.72 20.67
CA ILE A 366 -4.30 -4.63 21.66
C ILE A 366 -5.66 -3.93 21.64
N ILE A 367 -6.14 -3.56 20.45
CA ILE A 367 -7.45 -2.93 20.30
C ILE A 367 -8.54 -3.85 20.84
N ALA A 368 -8.50 -5.15 20.51
CA ALA A 368 -9.47 -6.12 21.02
C ALA A 368 -9.40 -6.27 22.55
N VAL A 369 -8.20 -6.37 23.13
CA VAL A 369 -8.03 -6.45 24.59
C VAL A 369 -8.52 -5.18 25.28
N VAL A 370 -8.16 -4.00 24.76
CA VAL A 370 -8.63 -2.71 25.31
C VAL A 370 -10.14 -2.60 25.19
N ALA A 371 -10.72 -2.97 24.05
CA ALA A 371 -12.17 -2.94 23.83
C ALA A 371 -12.91 -3.92 24.74
N VAL A 372 -12.40 -5.14 24.92
CA VAL A 372 -12.98 -6.14 25.83
C VAL A 372 -12.88 -5.67 27.28
N LEU A 373 -11.75 -5.07 27.68
CA LEU A 373 -11.59 -4.52 29.02
C LEU A 373 -12.53 -3.33 29.24
N ASP A 374 -12.58 -2.38 28.31
CA ASP A 374 -13.48 -1.24 28.39
C ASP A 374 -14.94 -1.70 28.46
N TRP A 375 -15.35 -2.68 27.66
CA TRP A 375 -16.68 -3.28 27.71
C TRP A 375 -16.97 -3.99 29.06
N LEU A 376 -16.03 -4.80 29.55
CA LEU A 376 -16.18 -5.54 30.81
C LEU A 376 -16.23 -4.63 32.04
N PHE A 377 -15.45 -3.55 32.03
CA PHE A 377 -15.35 -2.63 33.16
C PHE A 377 -16.40 -1.51 33.11
N SER A 378 -16.77 -1.00 31.93
CA SER A 378 -17.85 -0.01 31.79
C SER A 378 -19.20 -0.58 32.22
N THR A 379 -19.47 -1.86 31.93
CA THR A 379 -20.73 -2.52 32.33
C THR A 379 -20.80 -2.87 33.82
N ARG A 380 -19.66 -3.01 34.52
CA ARG A 380 -19.61 -3.47 35.93
C ARG A 380 -19.24 -2.39 36.95
N PHE A 381 -18.56 -1.31 36.54
CA PHE A 381 -17.95 -0.35 37.47
C PHE A 381 -18.27 1.12 37.18
N ALA A 382 -19.27 1.41 36.35
CA ALA A 382 -19.63 2.77 35.91
C ALA A 382 -19.83 3.84 37.02
N ASN A 383 -20.05 3.44 38.28
CA ASN A 383 -20.31 4.33 39.41
C ASN A 383 -19.35 4.19 40.61
N SER A 384 -18.18 3.57 40.44
CA SER A 384 -17.28 3.25 41.56
C SER A 384 -16.02 4.13 41.61
N ARG A 385 -15.57 4.54 42.82
CA ARG A 385 -14.32 5.30 43.07
C ARG A 385 -13.05 4.63 42.53
N TRP A 386 -13.15 3.37 42.11
CA TRP A 386 -12.05 2.58 41.55
C TRP A 386 -11.82 2.77 40.04
N GLN A 387 -12.65 3.56 39.35
CA GLN A 387 -12.55 3.81 37.91
C GLN A 387 -11.13 4.27 37.50
N THR A 388 -10.50 5.15 38.27
CA THR A 388 -9.13 5.64 38.01
C THR A 388 -8.08 4.54 38.17
N ALA A 389 -8.25 3.65 39.16
CA ALA A 389 -7.35 2.52 39.39
C ALA A 389 -7.49 1.46 38.29
N VAL A 390 -8.70 1.25 37.78
CA VAL A 390 -8.98 0.36 36.64
C VAL A 390 -8.32 0.89 35.37
N TYR A 391 -8.47 2.18 35.05
CA TYR A 391 -7.81 2.76 33.88
C TYR A 391 -6.28 2.74 33.98
N ALA A 392 -5.72 2.98 35.17
CA ALA A 392 -4.29 2.83 35.41
C ALA A 392 -3.81 1.38 35.22
N GLY A 393 -4.61 0.40 35.69
CA GLY A 393 -4.35 -1.03 35.48
C GLY A 393 -4.39 -1.44 34.00
N ILE A 394 -5.36 -0.93 33.24
CA ILE A 394 -5.47 -1.16 31.79
C ILE A 394 -4.24 -0.60 31.08
N ALA A 395 -3.82 0.62 31.40
CA ALA A 395 -2.63 1.24 30.80
C ALA A 395 -1.35 0.41 31.07
N LEU A 396 -1.18 -0.09 32.29
CA LEU A 396 -0.05 -0.94 32.65
C LEU A 396 -0.08 -2.29 31.91
N LEU A 397 -1.26 -2.91 31.82
CA LEU A 397 -1.45 -4.19 31.14
C LEU A 397 -1.22 -4.07 29.64
N VAL A 398 -1.69 -2.99 29.01
CA VAL A 398 -1.38 -2.66 27.60
C VAL A 398 0.12 -2.51 27.40
N GLY A 399 0.82 -1.80 28.30
CA GLY A 399 2.27 -1.66 28.26
C GLY A 399 3.00 -3.01 28.34
N PHE A 400 2.52 -3.91 29.19
CA PHE A 400 3.09 -5.25 29.37
C PHE A 400 2.84 -6.17 28.16
N VAL A 401 1.61 -6.20 27.65
CA VAL A 401 1.24 -6.93 26.43
C VAL A 401 2.04 -6.43 25.23
N LEU A 402 2.23 -5.12 25.08
CA LEU A 402 3.07 -4.51 24.05
C LEU A 402 4.52 -5.00 24.11
N ASN A 403 5.09 -5.08 25.32
CA ASN A 403 6.47 -5.53 25.50
C ASN A 403 6.61 -7.03 25.21
N PHE A 404 5.69 -7.84 25.72
CA PHE A 404 5.69 -9.29 25.53
C PHE A 404 5.43 -9.69 24.07
N ALA A 405 4.46 -9.04 23.41
CA ALA A 405 4.12 -9.27 22.01
C ALA A 405 5.28 -8.92 21.07
N ARG A 406 6.03 -7.84 21.36
CA ARG A 406 7.23 -7.47 20.58
C ARG A 406 8.29 -8.58 20.57
N GLN A 407 8.55 -9.23 21.71
CA GLN A 407 9.61 -10.24 21.83
C GLN A 407 9.19 -11.60 21.25
N ARG A 408 7.97 -12.07 21.54
CA ARG A 408 7.53 -13.41 21.12
C ARG A 408 7.21 -13.51 19.64
N ILE A 409 6.64 -12.45 19.07
CA ILE A 409 6.15 -12.53 17.69
C ILE A 409 7.30 -12.33 16.70
N GLY A 410 8.35 -11.55 17.04
CA GLY A 410 9.58 -11.52 16.24
C GLY A 410 10.12 -12.93 15.96
N ASN A 411 10.13 -13.79 16.98
CA ASN A 411 10.62 -15.17 16.86
C ASN A 411 9.66 -16.10 16.09
N MET A 412 8.34 -15.94 16.26
CA MET A 412 7.33 -16.74 15.54
C MET A 412 7.31 -16.43 14.04
N VAL A 413 7.65 -15.20 13.67
CA VAL A 413 7.58 -14.70 12.30
C VAL A 413 8.78 -15.16 11.50
N ASP A 414 9.95 -15.14 12.13
CA ASP A 414 11.13 -15.79 11.59
C ASP A 414 10.85 -17.29 11.37
N ALA A 415 10.12 -17.94 12.28
CA ALA A 415 9.77 -19.36 12.13
C ALA A 415 8.73 -19.66 11.03
N ILE A 416 7.72 -18.79 10.82
CA ILE A 416 6.62 -19.05 9.88
C ILE A 416 6.95 -18.58 8.45
N PHE A 417 7.58 -17.42 8.29
CA PHE A 417 7.82 -16.82 6.97
C PHE A 417 9.21 -17.14 6.38
N PHE A 418 10.22 -17.42 7.20
CA PHE A 418 11.53 -17.86 6.71
C PHE A 418 11.69 -19.37 6.63
N ARG A 419 10.66 -20.17 6.94
CA ARG A 419 10.73 -21.64 6.81
C ARG A 419 11.17 -22.10 5.40
N GLY A 420 10.79 -21.36 4.35
CA GLY A 420 11.27 -21.61 2.99
C GLY A 420 12.70 -21.12 2.70
N TRP A 421 13.18 -20.07 3.37
CA TRP A 421 14.54 -19.56 3.19
C TRP A 421 15.59 -20.35 3.98
N HIS A 422 15.20 -21.02 5.07
CA HIS A 422 16.13 -21.86 5.83
C HIS A 422 16.67 -23.02 4.98
N GLY A 423 15.83 -23.66 4.17
CA GLY A 423 16.27 -24.70 3.22
C GLY A 423 17.19 -24.16 2.12
N THR A 424 16.91 -22.97 1.57
CA THR A 424 17.79 -22.32 0.60
C THR A 424 19.10 -21.86 1.24
N LYS A 425 19.08 -21.45 2.51
CA LYS A 425 20.27 -20.98 3.25
C LYS A 425 21.24 -22.12 3.53
N GLU A 426 20.76 -23.29 3.96
CA GLU A 426 21.62 -24.48 4.12
C GLU A 426 22.29 -24.88 2.80
N LYS A 427 21.53 -24.85 1.69
CA LYS A 427 22.10 -25.12 0.35
C LYS A 427 23.10 -24.04 -0.10
N VAL A 428 22.83 -22.77 0.18
CA VAL A 428 23.74 -21.65 -0.12
C VAL A 428 25.01 -21.72 0.73
N ASP A 429 24.90 -22.06 2.01
CA ASP A 429 26.04 -22.20 2.91
C ASP A 429 26.89 -23.41 2.49
N ALA A 430 26.27 -24.54 2.13
CA ALA A 430 26.96 -25.68 1.53
C ALA A 430 27.65 -25.30 0.21
N LEU A 431 27.00 -24.50 -0.65
CA LEU A 431 27.56 -24.01 -1.91
C LEU A 431 28.77 -23.09 -1.67
N ARG A 432 28.69 -22.20 -0.68
CA ARG A 432 29.81 -21.34 -0.25
C ARG A 432 30.98 -22.18 0.26
N ASP A 433 30.72 -23.20 1.06
CA ASP A 433 31.76 -24.09 1.54
C ASP A 433 32.44 -24.89 0.41
N LEU A 434 31.71 -25.25 -0.65
CA LEU A 434 32.30 -25.85 -1.85
C LEU A 434 33.21 -24.86 -2.59
N VAL A 435 32.77 -23.61 -2.77
CA VAL A 435 33.58 -22.56 -3.40
C VAL A 435 34.81 -22.21 -2.56
N ARG A 436 34.70 -22.15 -1.23
CA ARG A 436 35.82 -21.89 -0.32
C ARG A 436 36.86 -23.01 -0.30
N ARG A 437 36.43 -24.26 -0.45
CA ARG A 437 37.31 -25.44 -0.49
C ARG A 437 37.94 -25.67 -1.86
N ALA A 438 37.50 -24.96 -2.90
CA ALA A 438 38.09 -25.08 -4.23
C ALA A 438 39.54 -24.55 -4.21
N GLY A 439 40.51 -25.46 -4.39
CA GLY A 439 41.94 -25.11 -4.42
C GLY A 439 42.43 -24.52 -5.74
N ALA A 440 41.60 -24.52 -6.79
CA ALA A 440 41.93 -24.02 -8.13
C ALA A 440 40.71 -23.38 -8.80
N LYS A 441 40.93 -22.48 -9.77
CA LYS A 441 39.85 -21.81 -10.51
C LYS A 441 38.89 -22.79 -11.18
N THR A 442 39.42 -23.83 -11.82
CA THR A 442 38.63 -24.87 -12.50
C THR A 442 37.70 -25.62 -11.56
N ALA A 443 38.11 -25.85 -10.31
CA ALA A 443 37.29 -26.48 -9.29
C ALA A 443 36.13 -25.60 -8.81
N ALA A 444 36.19 -24.28 -9.03
CA ALA A 444 35.11 -23.36 -8.70
C ALA A 444 34.07 -23.19 -9.83
N TYR A 445 34.35 -23.68 -11.05
CA TYR A 445 33.47 -23.49 -12.22
C TYR A 445 32.13 -24.21 -12.07
N GLU A 446 32.15 -25.49 -11.67
CA GLU A 446 30.92 -26.28 -11.47
C GLU A 446 30.06 -25.74 -10.31
N PRO A 447 30.61 -25.42 -9.12
CA PRO A 447 29.84 -24.77 -8.06
C PRO A 447 29.23 -23.43 -8.50
N LEU A 448 29.96 -22.58 -9.21
CA LEU A 448 29.48 -21.26 -9.64
C LEU A 448 28.45 -21.31 -10.79
N THR A 449 28.36 -22.42 -11.52
CA THR A 449 27.42 -22.57 -12.63
C THR A 449 26.30 -23.52 -12.23
N LYS A 450 26.52 -24.84 -12.28
CA LYS A 450 25.55 -25.88 -11.95
C LYS A 450 25.07 -25.76 -10.50
N GLY A 451 25.98 -25.51 -9.55
CA GLY A 451 25.61 -25.37 -8.14
C GLY A 451 24.70 -24.17 -7.86
N VAL A 452 24.97 -23.02 -8.49
CA VAL A 452 24.09 -21.83 -8.43
C VAL A 452 22.76 -22.11 -9.14
N ALA A 453 22.80 -22.73 -10.32
CA ALA A 453 21.59 -23.04 -11.09
C ALA A 453 20.64 -23.98 -10.32
N GLU A 454 21.16 -25.04 -9.71
CA GLU A 454 20.36 -26.00 -8.94
C GLU A 454 19.88 -25.43 -7.58
N THR A 455 20.71 -24.61 -6.92
CA THR A 455 20.36 -24.01 -5.62
C THR A 455 19.23 -22.98 -5.74
N PHE A 456 19.22 -22.22 -6.83
CA PHE A 456 18.25 -21.17 -7.11
C PHE A 456 17.25 -21.53 -8.23
N SER A 457 17.22 -22.79 -8.69
CA SER A 457 16.34 -23.28 -9.77
C SER A 457 16.31 -22.37 -11.01
N LEU A 458 17.50 -21.97 -11.48
CA LEU A 458 17.67 -21.08 -12.64
C LEU A 458 17.70 -21.88 -13.93
N ALA A 459 17.07 -21.36 -14.99
CA ALA A 459 17.05 -22.02 -16.29
C ALA A 459 18.44 -22.05 -16.96
N SER A 460 19.29 -21.05 -16.72
CA SER A 460 20.64 -20.97 -17.28
C SER A 460 21.56 -20.06 -16.46
N VAL A 461 22.84 -20.44 -16.40
CA VAL A 461 23.93 -19.68 -15.76
C VAL A 461 25.19 -19.82 -16.61
N ALA A 462 25.86 -18.71 -16.90
CA ALA A 462 27.15 -18.72 -17.60
C ALA A 462 28.21 -17.89 -16.88
N LEU A 463 29.39 -18.47 -16.72
CA LEU A 463 30.55 -17.85 -16.10
C LEU A 463 31.56 -17.44 -17.19
N PHE A 464 31.96 -16.18 -17.16
CA PHE A 464 33.01 -15.65 -18.03
C PHE A 464 34.17 -15.10 -17.20
N GLU A 465 35.39 -15.41 -17.62
CA GLU A 465 36.62 -14.87 -17.05
C GLU A 465 37.17 -13.74 -17.89
N ARG A 466 37.83 -12.78 -17.24
CA ARG A 466 38.45 -11.66 -17.94
C ARG A 466 39.73 -12.11 -18.65
N THR A 467 39.87 -11.77 -19.92
CA THR A 467 41.08 -11.99 -20.72
C THR A 467 42.04 -10.82 -20.62
N VAL A 468 43.28 -11.03 -21.08
CA VAL A 468 44.35 -10.01 -21.10
C VAL A 468 43.92 -8.78 -21.92
N ASP A 469 43.15 -9.00 -22.99
CA ASP A 469 42.63 -7.95 -23.88
C ASP A 469 41.53 -7.08 -23.25
N GLY A 470 41.13 -7.39 -22.01
CA GLY A 470 40.06 -6.70 -21.30
C GLY A 470 38.64 -7.15 -21.68
N GLY A 471 38.52 -8.14 -22.56
CA GLY A 471 37.28 -8.87 -22.85
C GLY A 471 36.97 -9.96 -21.82
N PHE A 472 35.94 -10.77 -22.09
CA PHE A 472 35.54 -11.89 -21.24
C PHE A 472 35.27 -13.16 -22.06
N VAL A 473 35.88 -14.29 -21.68
CA VAL A 473 35.69 -15.60 -22.33
C VAL A 473 34.85 -16.51 -21.45
N ARG A 474 33.90 -17.22 -22.04
CA ARG A 474 33.06 -18.19 -21.35
C ARG A 474 33.90 -19.40 -20.94
N VAL A 475 34.03 -19.64 -19.63
CA VAL A 475 34.80 -20.78 -19.09
C VAL A 475 33.92 -21.93 -18.65
N ALA A 476 32.67 -21.65 -18.27
CA ALA A 476 31.70 -22.66 -17.86
C ALA A 476 30.28 -22.14 -18.07
N ALA A 477 29.35 -23.05 -18.33
CA ALA A 477 27.93 -22.72 -18.41
C ALA A 477 27.04 -23.92 -18.05
N HIS A 478 25.84 -23.61 -17.61
CA HIS A 478 24.75 -24.53 -17.35
C HIS A 478 23.50 -24.00 -18.05
N GLY A 479 22.78 -24.83 -18.81
CA GLY A 479 21.60 -24.41 -19.58
C GLY A 479 21.89 -23.55 -20.83
N TRP A 480 23.17 -23.37 -21.20
CA TRP A 480 23.57 -22.73 -22.46
C TRP A 480 23.99 -23.77 -23.48
N SER A 481 23.69 -23.57 -24.77
CA SER A 481 24.16 -24.48 -25.81
C SER A 481 25.63 -24.22 -26.17
N SER A 482 26.29 -25.25 -26.72
CA SER A 482 27.73 -25.19 -27.00
C SER A 482 28.10 -24.15 -28.06
N GLY A 483 27.18 -23.83 -28.98
CA GLY A 483 27.36 -22.82 -30.05
C GLY A 483 26.96 -21.38 -29.68
N THR A 484 26.58 -21.13 -28.43
CA THR A 484 26.19 -19.80 -27.91
C THR A 484 27.42 -18.95 -27.56
N LEU A 485 27.28 -17.62 -27.51
CA LEU A 485 28.31 -16.61 -27.19
C LEU A 485 29.48 -17.14 -26.33
N TRP A 486 30.68 -17.15 -26.91
CA TRP A 486 31.90 -17.67 -26.28
C TRP A 486 32.89 -16.57 -25.85
N HIS A 487 32.81 -15.38 -26.46
CA HIS A 487 33.68 -14.24 -26.18
C HIS A 487 32.89 -12.93 -26.20
N ILE A 488 33.07 -12.11 -25.17
CA ILE A 488 32.58 -10.74 -25.06
C ILE A 488 33.78 -9.83 -25.28
N LEU A 489 33.71 -9.03 -26.35
CA LEU A 489 34.77 -8.11 -26.73
C LEU A 489 34.90 -6.99 -25.68
N SER A 490 36.10 -6.41 -25.56
CA SER A 490 36.41 -5.32 -24.63
C SER A 490 35.59 -4.03 -24.90
N ASP A 491 35.13 -3.85 -26.14
CA ASP A 491 34.31 -2.74 -26.60
C ASP A 491 32.79 -3.00 -26.48
N ASP A 492 32.38 -4.20 -26.05
CA ASP A 492 30.97 -4.52 -25.86
C ASP A 492 30.36 -3.67 -24.72
N ALA A 493 29.07 -3.36 -24.83
CA ALA A 493 28.30 -2.60 -23.86
C ALA A 493 28.38 -3.24 -22.46
N LEU A 494 28.37 -4.58 -22.38
CA LEU A 494 28.56 -5.31 -21.12
C LEU A 494 29.94 -5.09 -20.51
N ALA A 495 31.01 -5.26 -21.30
CA ALA A 495 32.39 -5.08 -20.82
C ALA A 495 32.65 -3.62 -20.38
N THR A 496 32.15 -2.66 -21.15
CA THR A 496 32.24 -1.22 -20.84
C THR A 496 31.45 -0.87 -19.58
N ARG A 497 30.27 -1.48 -19.38
CA ARG A 497 29.46 -1.24 -18.18
C ARG A 497 30.15 -1.75 -16.92
N VAL A 498 30.72 -2.94 -16.98
CA VAL A 498 31.46 -3.57 -15.88
C VAL A 498 32.67 -2.73 -15.50
N ARG A 499 33.41 -2.20 -16.49
CA ARG A 499 34.57 -1.32 -16.28
C ARG A 499 34.21 0.01 -15.62
N THR A 500 33.10 0.62 -16.03
CA THR A 500 32.69 1.95 -15.53
C THR A 500 31.94 1.89 -14.20
N ARG A 501 31.12 0.85 -13.98
CA ARG A 501 30.33 0.64 -12.76
C ARG A 501 30.19 -0.85 -12.44
N PRO A 502 31.11 -1.45 -11.66
CA PRO A 502 31.04 -2.85 -11.27
C PRO A 502 29.93 -3.08 -10.24
N ARG A 503 28.69 -3.21 -10.72
CA ARG A 503 27.49 -3.51 -9.95
C ARG A 503 26.63 -4.53 -10.69
N ILE A 504 25.79 -5.23 -9.93
CA ILE A 504 24.72 -6.05 -10.50
C ILE A 504 23.89 -5.16 -11.43
N SER A 505 23.71 -5.61 -12.67
CA SER A 505 23.00 -4.85 -13.70
C SER A 505 22.01 -5.76 -14.42
N GLU A 506 20.82 -5.24 -14.70
CA GLU A 506 19.87 -5.87 -15.61
C GLU A 506 20.34 -5.69 -17.05
N ILE A 507 20.34 -6.77 -17.82
CA ILE A 507 20.82 -6.81 -19.19
C ILE A 507 19.83 -6.11 -20.13
N SER A 508 18.54 -6.19 -19.85
CA SER A 508 17.47 -5.48 -20.58
C SER A 508 17.64 -3.96 -20.55
N ALA A 509 18.16 -3.41 -19.45
CA ALA A 509 18.42 -1.99 -19.29
C ALA A 509 19.64 -1.49 -20.08
N LEU A 510 20.42 -2.40 -20.67
CA LEU A 510 21.64 -2.10 -21.41
C LEU A 510 21.45 -2.12 -22.93
N GLU A 511 20.23 -2.40 -23.41
CA GLU A 511 19.90 -2.57 -24.85
C GLU A 511 20.92 -3.46 -25.58
N TRP A 512 21.47 -4.44 -24.87
CA TRP A 512 22.54 -5.28 -25.40
C TRP A 512 21.98 -6.17 -26.51
N PRO A 513 22.49 -6.07 -27.75
CA PRO A 513 21.98 -6.85 -28.87
C PRO A 513 22.41 -8.30 -28.67
N ALA A 514 21.54 -9.13 -28.10
CA ALA A 514 21.82 -10.51 -27.69
C ALA A 514 22.35 -11.36 -28.87
N PRO A 515 23.68 -11.46 -29.09
CA PRO A 515 24.21 -12.13 -30.26
C PRO A 515 24.30 -13.61 -29.91
N SER A 516 23.52 -14.46 -30.59
CA SER A 516 23.56 -15.92 -30.39
C SER A 516 23.48 -16.34 -28.92
N VAL A 517 22.55 -15.75 -28.14
CA VAL A 517 22.28 -16.12 -26.75
C VAL A 517 21.07 -17.07 -26.69
N SER A 518 20.96 -17.91 -25.67
CA SER A 518 19.82 -18.81 -25.45
C SER A 518 18.47 -18.07 -25.50
N SER A 519 17.48 -18.63 -26.21
CA SER A 519 16.15 -18.05 -26.36
C SER A 519 15.18 -18.54 -25.29
N GLY A 520 14.15 -17.74 -24.98
CA GLY A 520 13.13 -18.07 -23.97
C GLY A 520 13.59 -17.85 -22.53
N VAL A 521 13.17 -18.72 -21.61
CA VAL A 521 13.43 -18.61 -20.16
C VAL A 521 14.92 -18.70 -19.81
N ALA A 522 15.72 -19.34 -20.67
CA ALA A 522 17.17 -19.47 -20.54
C ALA A 522 17.95 -18.22 -20.99
N CYS A 523 17.27 -17.16 -21.45
CA CYS A 523 17.93 -15.90 -21.81
C CYS A 523 18.45 -15.20 -20.54
N PRO A 524 19.69 -14.70 -20.51
CA PRO A 524 20.23 -14.03 -19.36
C PRO A 524 19.54 -12.67 -19.15
N GLU A 525 19.03 -12.46 -17.94
CA GLU A 525 18.40 -11.20 -17.53
C GLU A 525 19.32 -10.34 -16.66
N ILE A 526 20.23 -10.97 -15.91
CA ILE A 526 21.02 -10.31 -14.87
C ILE A 526 22.51 -10.63 -15.03
N MET A 527 23.34 -9.60 -14.88
CA MET A 527 24.79 -9.71 -14.83
C MET A 527 25.30 -9.42 -13.41
N VAL A 528 26.09 -10.35 -12.86
CA VAL A 528 26.75 -10.21 -11.55
C VAL A 528 28.28 -10.18 -11.74
N PRO A 529 28.96 -9.07 -11.44
CA PRO A 529 30.41 -9.01 -11.55
C PRO A 529 31.11 -9.70 -10.36
N ILE A 530 32.19 -10.45 -10.64
CA ILE A 530 33.12 -11.00 -9.66
C ILE A 530 34.25 -9.99 -9.47
N ILE A 531 34.32 -9.39 -8.28
CA ILE A 531 35.23 -8.28 -7.98
C ILE A 531 36.29 -8.74 -6.99
N ALA A 532 37.55 -8.71 -7.42
CA ALA A 532 38.70 -8.93 -6.55
C ALA A 532 39.48 -7.61 -6.38
N GLY A 533 39.44 -7.05 -5.17
CA GLY A 533 40.04 -5.74 -4.89
C GLY A 533 39.40 -4.62 -5.72
N LYS A 534 40.16 -4.01 -6.63
CA LYS A 534 39.70 -2.94 -7.53
C LYS A 534 39.37 -3.40 -8.95
N ASN A 535 39.64 -4.67 -9.27
CA ASN A 535 39.48 -5.21 -10.61
C ASN A 535 38.32 -6.19 -10.67
N VAL A 536 37.60 -6.19 -11.80
CA VAL A 536 36.65 -7.26 -12.12
C VAL A 536 37.44 -8.38 -12.78
N THR A 537 37.38 -9.57 -12.18
CA THR A 537 38.12 -10.76 -12.64
C THR A 537 37.25 -11.69 -13.48
N GLY A 538 35.92 -11.58 -13.34
CA GLY A 538 34.96 -12.33 -14.14
C GLY A 538 33.55 -11.77 -14.01
N ILE A 539 32.64 -12.29 -14.82
CA ILE A 539 31.22 -11.96 -14.81
C ILE A 539 30.38 -13.24 -14.85
N VAL A 540 29.26 -13.23 -14.13
CA VAL A 540 28.26 -14.30 -14.16
C VAL A 540 26.99 -13.75 -14.77
N LEU A 541 26.49 -14.42 -15.82
CA LEU A 541 25.20 -14.13 -16.44
C LEU A 541 24.17 -15.14 -15.93
N LEU A 542 23.04 -14.64 -15.45
CA LEU A 542 21.96 -15.40 -14.84
C LEU A 542 20.67 -15.20 -15.62
N SER A 543 19.95 -16.28 -15.90
CA SER A 543 18.58 -16.23 -16.42
C SER A 543 17.55 -16.03 -15.31
N ALA A 544 16.27 -15.99 -15.69
CA ALA A 544 15.15 -16.20 -14.77
C ALA A 544 15.13 -17.65 -14.22
N HIS A 545 14.27 -17.90 -13.23
CA HIS A 545 13.96 -19.24 -12.75
C HIS A 545 13.37 -20.11 -13.87
N GLU A 546 13.46 -21.44 -13.73
CA GLU A 546 12.86 -22.40 -14.68
C GLU A 546 11.36 -22.18 -14.93
N ASP A 547 10.63 -21.63 -13.96
CA ASP A 547 9.20 -21.29 -14.06
C ASP A 547 8.92 -19.93 -14.73
N GLY A 548 9.97 -19.22 -15.18
CA GLY A 548 9.89 -17.91 -15.81
C GLY A 548 9.79 -16.75 -14.82
N THR A 549 9.92 -16.98 -13.52
CA THR A 549 9.93 -15.91 -12.51
C THR A 549 11.31 -15.29 -12.35
N ARG A 550 11.37 -13.97 -12.08
CA ARG A 550 12.65 -13.25 -11.90
C ARG A 550 13.29 -13.57 -10.55
N LEU A 551 14.62 -13.43 -10.46
CA LEU A 551 15.35 -13.58 -9.20
C LEU A 551 14.95 -12.52 -8.18
N ASP A 552 14.80 -12.95 -6.93
CA ASP A 552 14.58 -12.10 -5.76
C ASP A 552 15.88 -11.36 -5.36
N PRO A 553 15.82 -10.09 -4.90
CA PRO A 553 16.97 -9.38 -4.36
C PRO A 553 17.72 -10.10 -3.23
N ASP A 554 17.06 -10.94 -2.43
CA ASP A 554 17.74 -11.78 -1.44
C ASP A 554 18.56 -12.90 -2.09
N GLU A 555 18.06 -13.47 -3.20
CA GLU A 555 18.77 -14.50 -3.98
C GLU A 555 19.99 -13.87 -4.66
N LEU A 556 19.80 -12.69 -5.26
CA LEU A 556 20.90 -11.90 -5.83
C LEU A 556 21.96 -11.54 -4.78
N ARG A 557 21.55 -11.21 -3.54
CA ARG A 557 22.49 -10.98 -2.42
C ARG A 557 23.24 -12.25 -2.05
N ALA A 558 22.55 -13.39 -2.00
CA ALA A 558 23.16 -14.68 -1.69
C ALA A 558 24.18 -15.09 -2.77
N ILE A 559 23.79 -15.04 -4.05
CA ILE A 559 24.65 -15.31 -5.22
C ILE A 559 25.85 -14.38 -5.24
N ARG A 560 25.64 -13.07 -5.02
CA ARG A 560 26.75 -12.11 -4.93
C ARG A 560 27.74 -12.49 -3.83
N GLY A 561 27.26 -12.99 -2.69
CA GLY A 561 28.10 -13.50 -1.62
C GLY A 561 28.95 -14.69 -2.08
N VAL A 562 28.35 -15.67 -2.77
CA VAL A 562 29.07 -16.81 -3.36
C VAL A 562 30.14 -16.33 -4.35
N CYS A 563 29.79 -15.43 -5.27
CA CYS A 563 30.72 -14.84 -6.23
C CYS A 563 31.87 -14.08 -5.54
N SER A 564 31.59 -13.39 -4.43
CA SER A 564 32.61 -12.64 -3.70
C SER A 564 33.62 -13.54 -3.00
N GLU A 565 33.20 -14.73 -2.55
CA GLU A 565 34.11 -15.73 -1.97
C GLU A 565 34.99 -16.34 -3.05
N ALA A 566 34.43 -16.57 -4.25
CA ALA A 566 35.21 -17.06 -5.37
C ALA A 566 36.23 -16.03 -5.89
N ALA A 567 35.99 -14.72 -5.71
CA ALA A 567 36.84 -13.66 -6.24
C ALA A 567 38.32 -13.79 -5.86
N LEU A 568 38.63 -14.34 -4.67
CA LEU A 568 39.99 -14.60 -4.23
C LEU A 568 40.70 -15.60 -5.14
N LEU A 569 40.01 -16.66 -5.58
CA LEU A 569 40.57 -17.67 -6.49
C LEU A 569 40.84 -17.10 -7.88
N PHE A 570 39.93 -16.26 -8.39
CA PHE A 570 40.09 -15.62 -9.70
C PHE A 570 41.15 -14.50 -9.71
N SER A 571 41.55 -14.00 -8.53
CA SER A 571 42.59 -12.97 -8.38
C SER A 571 44.02 -13.51 -8.53
N ILE A 572 44.22 -14.83 -8.40
CA ILE A 572 45.53 -15.46 -8.56
C ILE A 572 45.87 -15.45 -10.05
N ALA A 573 46.96 -14.74 -10.40
CA ALA A 573 47.45 -14.62 -11.77
C ALA A 573 47.76 -16.00 -12.39
N PRO A 574 47.73 -16.15 -13.74
CA PRO A 574 48.21 -17.37 -14.37
C PRO A 574 49.67 -17.61 -13.94
N LEU A 575 50.01 -18.83 -13.53
CA LEU A 575 51.41 -19.23 -13.42
C LEU A 575 52.11 -18.92 -14.76
N PRO A 576 53.30 -18.29 -14.75
CA PRO A 576 54.02 -18.03 -15.98
C PRO A 576 54.20 -19.36 -16.72
N GLN A 577 53.74 -19.39 -17.97
CA GLN A 577 53.94 -20.51 -18.88
C GLN A 577 55.45 -20.80 -18.94
N LEU A 578 55.81 -22.07 -18.77
CA LEU A 578 57.16 -22.58 -18.98
C LEU A 578 57.72 -22.02 -20.29
N GLU A 579 58.93 -21.45 -20.21
CA GLU A 579 59.65 -20.86 -21.34
C GLU A 579 59.64 -21.80 -22.55
N PRO A 580 59.32 -21.31 -23.76
CA PRO A 580 59.61 -22.04 -24.97
C PRO A 580 61.14 -22.12 -25.11
N ALA A 581 61.68 -23.34 -25.17
CA ALA A 581 63.09 -23.57 -25.44
C ALA A 581 63.46 -23.06 -26.85
N SER A 582 63.94 -21.82 -26.93
CA SER A 582 64.60 -21.27 -28.11
C SER A 582 65.84 -20.48 -27.73
N ARG A 583 66.97 -21.19 -27.62
CA ARG A 583 68.31 -20.64 -27.87
C ARG A 583 69.14 -21.66 -28.63
N ILE A 584 69.12 -21.55 -29.96
CA ILE A 584 70.27 -21.91 -30.77
C ILE A 584 70.99 -20.58 -30.99
N ASP A 585 72.14 -20.40 -30.33
CA ASP A 585 73.00 -19.24 -30.51
C ASP A 585 73.66 -19.28 -31.91
N PRO A 586 73.71 -18.16 -32.65
CA PRO A 586 74.60 -18.03 -33.79
C PRO A 586 76.02 -17.70 -33.31
N LEU A 587 76.99 -18.54 -33.66
CA LEU A 587 78.42 -18.30 -33.42
C LEU A 587 78.92 -17.04 -34.18
N PRO A 588 79.79 -16.22 -33.58
CA PRO A 588 80.29 -14.99 -34.20
C PRO A 588 81.38 -15.27 -35.24
N ALA A 589 81.37 -14.47 -36.30
CA ALA A 589 82.40 -14.47 -37.32
C ALA A 589 83.61 -13.60 -36.93
N GLN A 590 84.78 -14.05 -37.39
CA GLN A 590 86.08 -13.37 -37.57
C GLN A 590 87.17 -13.60 -36.51
N ALA A 591 88.18 -14.38 -36.89
CA ALA A 591 89.57 -13.91 -36.97
C ALA A 591 90.44 -14.93 -37.74
N THR A 592 90.94 -14.50 -38.89
CA THR A 592 92.04 -15.05 -39.69
C THR A 592 93.33 -15.25 -38.88
N LEU A 593 94.06 -16.37 -39.05
CA LEU A 593 95.51 -16.37 -39.40
C LEU A 593 96.13 -17.78 -39.57
N SER A 594 96.88 -17.88 -40.67
CA SER A 594 98.16 -18.58 -40.92
C SER A 594 98.28 -20.11 -41.06
N MET A 595 98.61 -20.48 -42.31
CA MET A 595 99.71 -21.34 -42.79
C MET A 595 99.63 -22.89 -42.67
N ARG A 596 99.52 -23.49 -43.87
CA ARG A 596 100.20 -24.67 -44.48
C ARG A 596 101.44 -25.24 -43.75
N PRO A 597 101.82 -26.53 -43.95
CA PRO A 597 102.05 -27.18 -45.26
C PRO A 597 100.86 -27.89 -45.89
#